data_AF-A0A9E3MQU4-F1
#
_entry.id   AF-A0A9E3MQU4-F1
#
_cell.length_a   1.000
_cell.length_b   1.000
_cell.length_c   1.000
_cell.angle_alpha   90.00
_cell.angle_beta   90.00
_cell.angle_gamma   90.00
#
_symmetry.space_group_name_H-M   'P 1'
#
loop_
_entity.id
_entity.type
_entity.pdbx_description
1 polymer ?
#
loop_
_entity_poly.entity_id
_entity_poly.type
_entity_poly.pdbx_seq_one_letter_code
_entity_poly.pdbx_strand_id
1 'polypeptide(L)'
;MNSVTLREAEPSLARQANAIARDLTRADPKVYWLDLAVTAAVTWTSLVVAATATRPAWALAAGAVCILALYRGISFIHELTHLRRDDVPGFHLVWNLVIGVPFLTPSLLYEGVHILHHAKDRYGTARDPEYHPLARRPPHELAAFLGVALLAPVGVVLRFAILAPLSFLIPPLRRFVVAKTSGMVINTAFSREDFERARSAPWLAQEVGAWVWSWTVVGLALAGVIPWRALAIAGVIFGLMTFLNQLRTAVAHYWENDGAQMPVLDQFLDSVNVPPPALLPFLWAPVGLRYHALHHLMPRLPYHNLGQAHRRLVEALPADHAYRQVEQPELIPALRRLVGRMRLSR
;
A
#
# COMPACT_ATOMS: atom_id res chain seq x y z
N MET A 1 -26.45 -50.72 11.91
CA MET A 1 -25.17 -50.03 12.23
C MET A 1 -25.00 -48.88 11.25
N ASN A 2 -25.46 -47.68 11.61
CA ASN A 2 -25.21 -46.45 10.84
C ASN A 2 -24.47 -45.48 11.77
N SER A 3 -23.13 -45.52 11.73
CA SER A 3 -22.30 -44.47 12.31
C SER A 3 -21.89 -43.53 11.18
N VAL A 4 -22.81 -42.64 10.79
CA VAL A 4 -22.41 -41.40 10.11
C VAL A 4 -21.75 -40.55 11.19
N THR A 5 -20.43 -40.67 11.29
CA THR A 5 -19.61 -39.71 12.02
C THR A 5 -19.87 -38.35 11.38
N LEU A 6 -20.69 -37.54 12.05
CA LEU A 6 -20.73 -36.10 11.84
C LEU A 6 -19.31 -35.60 12.15
N ARG A 7 -18.42 -35.59 11.16
CA ARG A 7 -17.24 -34.74 11.23
C ARG A 7 -17.80 -33.34 11.38
N GLU A 8 -17.63 -32.74 12.55
CA GLU A 8 -17.86 -31.32 12.72
C GLU A 8 -17.16 -30.61 11.56
N ALA A 9 -17.90 -29.83 10.78
CA ALA A 9 -17.33 -29.11 9.66
C ALA A 9 -16.19 -28.23 10.17
N GLU A 10 -14.97 -28.50 9.72
CA GLU A 10 -13.78 -27.81 10.20
C GLU A 10 -14.01 -26.29 10.16
N PRO A 11 -13.67 -25.57 11.25
CA PRO A 11 -13.82 -24.13 11.26
C PRO A 11 -13.05 -23.53 10.09
N SER A 12 -13.65 -22.56 9.40
CA SER A 12 -12.97 -21.87 8.29
C SER A 12 -11.67 -21.24 8.79
N LEU A 13 -10.67 -21.11 7.93
CA LEU A 13 -9.38 -20.50 8.27
C LEU A 13 -9.55 -19.14 8.99
N ALA A 14 -10.50 -18.31 8.54
CA ALA A 14 -10.82 -17.03 9.18
C ALA A 14 -11.36 -17.19 10.61
N ARG A 15 -12.18 -18.21 10.89
CA ARG A 15 -12.69 -18.50 12.25
C ARG A 15 -11.57 -18.98 13.16
N GLN A 16 -10.70 -19.87 12.66
CA GLN A 16 -9.52 -20.34 13.38
C GLN A 16 -8.60 -19.17 13.74
N ALA A 17 -8.30 -18.31 12.76
CA ALA A 17 -7.41 -17.17 12.99
C ALA A 17 -7.97 -16.16 13.99
N ASN A 18 -9.27 -15.86 13.90
CA ASN A 18 -9.94 -15.04 14.91
C ASN A 18 -9.89 -15.68 16.31
N ALA A 19 -10.10 -17.00 16.43
CA ALA A 19 -10.03 -17.67 17.74
C ALA A 19 -8.63 -17.54 18.38
N ILE A 20 -7.57 -17.59 17.57
CA ILE A 20 -6.17 -17.56 18.01
C ILE A 20 -5.66 -16.15 18.33
N ALA A 21 -6.11 -15.13 17.58
CA ALA A 21 -5.48 -13.80 17.58
C ALA A 21 -6.43 -12.61 17.80
N ARG A 22 -7.72 -12.83 18.14
CA ARG A 22 -8.67 -11.72 18.35
C ARG A 22 -8.26 -10.70 19.42
N ASP A 23 -7.51 -11.13 20.43
CA ASP A 23 -7.00 -10.28 21.51
C ASP A 23 -5.98 -9.24 21.02
N LEU A 24 -5.40 -9.46 19.84
CA LEU A 24 -4.38 -8.60 19.24
C LEU A 24 -4.98 -7.49 18.34
N THR A 25 -6.30 -7.36 18.25
CA THR A 25 -6.99 -6.42 17.34
C THR A 25 -7.02 -4.96 17.80
N ARG A 26 -6.44 -4.67 18.97
CA ARG A 26 -6.36 -3.30 19.51
C ARG A 26 -5.05 -2.65 19.08
N ALA A 27 -5.12 -1.49 18.44
CA ALA A 27 -3.94 -0.69 18.14
C ALA A 27 -3.36 -0.05 19.41
N ASP A 28 -2.04 0.01 19.52
CA ASP A 28 -1.35 0.78 20.57
C ASP A 28 -0.96 2.18 20.04
N PRO A 29 -1.61 3.26 20.48
CA PRO A 29 -1.30 4.62 20.05
C PRO A 29 0.18 5.00 20.19
N LYS A 30 0.88 4.50 21.21
CA LYS A 30 2.29 4.86 21.45
C LYS A 30 3.18 4.36 20.32
N VAL A 31 2.93 3.15 19.85
CA VAL A 31 3.68 2.54 18.74
C VAL A 31 3.46 3.34 17.45
N TYR A 32 2.22 3.74 17.16
CA TYR A 32 1.89 4.51 15.96
C TYR A 32 2.55 5.88 15.98
N TRP A 33 2.37 6.64 17.07
CA TRP A 33 2.91 7.98 17.19
C TRP A 33 4.44 8.00 17.16
N LEU A 34 5.09 7.08 17.89
CA LEU A 34 6.55 6.97 17.87
C LEU A 34 7.07 6.62 16.47
N ASP A 35 6.46 5.64 15.81
CA ASP A 35 6.90 5.20 14.48
C ASP A 35 6.69 6.30 13.43
N LEU A 36 5.54 7.00 13.44
CA LEU A 36 5.32 8.13 12.56
C LEU A 36 6.31 9.27 12.83
N ALA A 37 6.55 9.62 14.09
CA ALA A 37 7.48 10.70 14.44
C ALA A 37 8.91 10.39 13.97
N VAL A 38 9.40 9.18 14.26
CA VAL A 38 10.74 8.75 13.83
C VAL A 38 10.81 8.65 12.30
N THR A 39 9.82 8.03 11.67
CA THR A 39 9.77 7.88 10.21
C THR A 39 9.77 9.24 9.52
N ALA A 40 8.90 10.16 9.94
CA ALA A 40 8.83 11.50 9.38
C ALA A 40 10.13 12.28 9.59
N ALA A 41 10.72 12.24 10.79
CA ALA A 41 12.00 12.89 11.07
C ALA A 41 13.11 12.36 10.14
N VAL A 42 13.24 11.04 10.02
CA VAL A 42 14.24 10.42 9.14
C VAL A 42 13.97 10.77 7.68
N THR A 43 12.72 10.71 7.20
CA THR A 43 12.35 11.09 5.83
C THR A 43 12.74 12.53 5.52
N TRP A 44 12.33 13.49 6.34
CA TRP A 44 12.59 14.90 6.08
C TRP A 44 14.06 15.28 6.23
N THR A 45 14.74 14.78 7.27
CA THR A 45 16.18 15.06 7.45
C THR A 45 17.01 14.45 6.33
N SER A 46 16.74 13.19 5.94
CA SER A 46 17.48 12.56 4.85
C SER A 46 17.20 13.21 3.49
N LEU A 47 15.98 13.69 3.24
CA LEU A 47 15.66 14.47 2.05
C LEU A 47 16.44 15.78 1.98
N VAL A 48 16.49 16.53 3.09
CA VAL A 48 17.25 17.78 3.17
C VAL A 48 18.74 17.52 2.93
N VAL A 49 19.31 16.50 3.57
CA VAL A 49 20.72 16.12 3.36
C VAL A 49 20.97 15.70 1.90
N ALA A 50 20.10 14.88 1.32
CA ALA A 50 20.21 14.47 -0.08
C ALA A 50 20.18 15.67 -1.05
N ALA A 51 19.34 16.65 -0.78
CA ALA A 51 19.16 17.84 -1.62
C ALA A 51 20.29 18.87 -1.49
N THR A 52 20.94 18.94 -0.32
CA THR A 52 21.89 20.04 0.03
C THR A 52 23.34 19.59 0.16
N ALA A 53 23.61 18.29 0.31
CA ALA A 53 24.96 17.78 0.47
C ALA A 53 25.85 18.13 -0.74
N THR A 54 27.04 18.66 -0.45
CA THR A 54 28.04 19.01 -1.46
C THR A 54 28.86 17.80 -1.92
N ARG A 55 29.03 16.80 -1.05
CA ARG A 55 29.73 15.56 -1.38
C ARG A 55 28.74 14.51 -1.92
N PRO A 56 28.98 13.94 -3.13
CA PRO A 56 28.06 12.97 -3.74
C PRO A 56 27.76 11.76 -2.87
N ALA A 57 28.75 11.26 -2.12
CA ALA A 57 28.57 10.09 -1.25
C ALA A 57 27.50 10.31 -0.17
N TRP A 58 27.50 11.48 0.47
CA TRP A 58 26.48 11.85 1.46
C TRP A 58 25.11 12.05 0.84
N ALA A 59 25.05 12.66 -0.35
CA ALA A 59 23.79 12.83 -1.07
C ALA A 59 23.16 11.48 -1.45
N LEU A 60 23.95 10.54 -1.94
CA LEU A 60 23.51 9.19 -2.31
C LEU A 60 23.08 8.37 -1.09
N ALA A 61 23.88 8.39 -0.02
CA ALA A 61 23.54 7.67 1.22
C ALA A 61 22.24 8.21 1.84
N ALA A 62 22.11 9.53 1.93
CA ALA A 62 20.89 10.17 2.44
C ALA A 62 19.70 9.90 1.50
N GLY A 63 19.89 9.90 0.18
CA GLY A 63 18.86 9.53 -0.79
C GLY A 63 18.36 8.09 -0.57
N ALA A 64 19.25 7.13 -0.36
CA ALA A 64 18.88 5.74 -0.08
C ALA A 64 18.08 5.60 1.22
N VAL A 65 18.52 6.28 2.29
CA VAL A 65 17.76 6.33 3.56
C VAL A 65 16.39 6.97 3.36
N CYS A 66 16.32 8.06 2.58
CA CYS A 66 15.08 8.75 2.30
C CYS A 66 14.09 7.88 1.53
N ILE A 67 14.55 7.09 0.54
CA ILE A 67 13.70 6.16 -0.21
C ILE A 67 13.02 5.18 0.75
N LEU A 68 13.78 4.54 1.64
CA LEU A 68 13.27 3.54 2.58
C LEU A 68 12.36 4.17 3.66
N ALA A 69 12.76 5.32 4.22
CA ALA A 69 11.97 6.01 5.23
C ALA A 69 10.66 6.57 4.64
N LEU A 70 10.72 7.20 3.46
CA LEU A 70 9.54 7.68 2.75
C LEU A 70 8.61 6.52 2.38
N TYR A 71 9.17 5.39 1.92
CA TYR A 71 8.38 4.21 1.63
C TYR A 71 7.61 3.72 2.86
N ARG A 72 8.28 3.60 4.01
CA ARG A 72 7.63 3.28 5.29
C ARG A 72 6.56 4.31 5.65
N GLY A 73 6.89 5.60 5.53
CA GLY A 73 6.00 6.71 5.84
C GLY A 73 4.71 6.66 5.02
N ILE A 74 4.83 6.50 3.70
CA ILE A 74 3.67 6.39 2.80
C ILE A 74 2.92 5.08 3.03
N SER A 75 3.61 3.98 3.32
CA SER A 75 2.97 2.67 3.57
C SER A 75 1.98 2.67 4.73
N PHE A 76 2.08 3.60 5.68
CA PHE A 76 1.05 3.79 6.70
C PHE A 76 -0.34 4.09 6.12
N ILE A 77 -0.45 4.56 4.87
CA ILE A 77 -1.75 4.72 4.21
C ILE A 77 -2.54 3.41 4.14
N HIS A 78 -1.83 2.28 4.04
CA HIS A 78 -2.43 0.95 4.07
C HIS A 78 -2.99 0.58 5.44
N GLU A 79 -2.33 1.02 6.51
CA GLU A 79 -2.83 0.86 7.87
C GLU A 79 -4.01 1.80 8.14
N LEU A 80 -3.90 3.06 7.72
CA LEU A 80 -4.92 4.10 7.94
C LEU A 80 -6.29 3.75 7.39
N THR A 81 -6.36 3.03 6.26
CA THR A 81 -7.64 2.65 5.63
C THR A 81 -8.41 1.61 6.46
N HIS A 82 -7.72 0.83 7.30
CA HIS A 82 -8.31 -0.19 8.17
C HIS A 82 -8.41 0.23 9.64
N LEU A 83 -7.56 1.16 10.07
CA LEU A 83 -7.52 1.69 11.43
C LEU A 83 -8.83 2.41 11.77
N ARG A 84 -9.42 2.09 12.93
CA ARG A 84 -10.59 2.84 13.41
C ARG A 84 -10.11 4.19 13.90
N ARG A 85 -10.88 5.24 13.61
CA ARG A 85 -10.50 6.62 13.95
C ARG A 85 -10.26 6.84 15.45
N ASP A 86 -11.01 6.13 16.29
CA ASP A 86 -10.92 6.25 17.74
C ASP A 86 -9.80 5.41 18.36
N ASP A 87 -9.20 4.47 17.61
CA ASP A 87 -8.13 3.61 18.11
C ASP A 87 -6.83 4.40 18.30
N VAL A 88 -6.54 5.36 17.41
CA VAL A 88 -5.39 6.29 17.52
C VAL A 88 -5.82 7.72 17.16
N PRO A 89 -6.44 8.45 18.10
CA PRO A 89 -6.99 9.78 17.83
C PRO A 89 -5.94 10.75 17.26
N GLY A 90 -6.32 11.51 16.24
CA GLY A 90 -5.47 12.53 15.60
C GLY A 90 -4.38 11.99 14.66
N PHE A 91 -4.06 10.70 14.70
CA PHE A 91 -2.99 10.11 13.89
C PHE A 91 -3.21 10.31 12.39
N HIS A 92 -4.44 10.08 11.92
CA HIS A 92 -4.83 10.25 10.52
C HIS A 92 -4.58 11.68 10.00
N LEU A 93 -4.96 12.69 10.79
CA LEU A 93 -4.75 14.09 10.44
C LEU A 93 -3.26 14.40 10.38
N VAL A 94 -2.50 14.07 11.42
CA VAL A 94 -1.07 14.40 11.48
C VAL A 94 -0.29 13.66 10.41
N TRP A 95 -0.59 12.38 10.15
CA TRP A 95 0.02 11.64 9.05
C TRP A 95 -0.19 12.33 7.70
N ASN A 96 -1.41 12.81 7.42
CA ASN A 96 -1.67 13.57 6.21
C ASN A 96 -0.89 14.89 6.19
N LEU A 97 -0.74 15.58 7.32
CA LEU A 97 0.00 16.84 7.38
C LEU A 97 1.52 16.66 7.20
N VAL A 98 2.11 15.58 7.71
CA VAL A 98 3.58 15.40 7.71
C VAL A 98 4.11 14.49 6.61
N ILE A 99 3.27 13.63 6.04
CA ILE A 99 3.63 12.68 4.97
C ILE A 99 2.66 12.79 3.79
N GLY A 100 1.37 12.52 4.00
CA GLY A 100 0.41 12.35 2.91
C GLY A 100 0.33 13.56 1.96
N VAL A 101 -0.04 14.73 2.47
CA VAL A 101 -0.13 15.97 1.67
C VAL A 101 1.24 16.44 1.17
N PRO A 102 2.31 16.50 1.98
CA PRO A 102 3.61 16.97 1.50
C PRO A 102 4.19 16.16 0.34
N PHE A 103 3.93 14.86 0.29
CA PHE A 103 4.29 13.96 -0.80
C PHE A 103 3.11 13.64 -1.71
N LEU A 104 2.09 14.51 -1.77
CA LEU A 104 0.96 14.42 -2.70
C LEU A 104 0.32 13.02 -2.80
N THR A 105 0.32 12.29 -1.68
CA THR A 105 -0.27 10.97 -1.47
C THR A 105 -1.20 10.98 -0.26
N PRO A 106 -2.14 11.95 -0.16
CA PRO A 106 -3.05 11.99 0.97
C PRO A 106 -3.95 10.76 1.03
N SER A 107 -4.45 10.46 2.22
CA SER A 107 -5.24 9.24 2.51
C SER A 107 -6.49 9.09 1.64
N LEU A 108 -7.04 10.19 1.10
CA LEU A 108 -8.16 10.16 0.15
C LEU A 108 -7.91 9.23 -1.05
N LEU A 109 -6.64 9.06 -1.46
CA LEU A 109 -6.27 8.20 -2.57
C LEU A 109 -6.38 6.70 -2.24
N TYR A 110 -6.61 6.31 -0.99
CA TYR A 110 -6.61 4.90 -0.59
C TYR A 110 -7.83 4.52 0.27
N GLU A 111 -8.35 5.46 1.05
CA GLU A 111 -9.58 5.27 1.82
C GLU A 111 -10.76 4.91 0.90
N GLY A 112 -11.46 3.83 1.22
CA GLY A 112 -12.59 3.34 0.42
C GLY A 112 -12.19 2.66 -0.89
N VAL A 113 -10.89 2.56 -1.20
CA VAL A 113 -10.35 1.83 -2.37
C VAL A 113 -9.88 0.46 -1.92
N HIS A 114 -8.87 0.42 -1.05
CA HIS A 114 -8.25 -0.84 -0.63
C HIS A 114 -9.22 -1.80 0.06
N ILE A 115 -10.22 -1.28 0.80
CA ILE A 115 -11.28 -2.14 1.40
C ILE A 115 -12.04 -2.95 0.33
N LEU A 116 -12.17 -2.44 -0.90
CA LEU A 116 -12.83 -3.15 -1.99
C LEU A 116 -12.02 -4.35 -2.46
N HIS A 117 -10.69 -4.31 -2.33
CA HIS A 117 -9.82 -5.44 -2.63
C HIS A 117 -10.08 -6.61 -1.66
N HIS A 118 -10.37 -6.33 -0.38
CA HIS A 118 -10.76 -7.35 0.61
C HIS A 118 -12.20 -7.86 0.47
N ALA A 119 -13.01 -7.25 -0.40
CA ALA A 119 -14.42 -7.59 -0.48
C ALA A 119 -14.61 -8.93 -1.22
N LYS A 120 -15.36 -9.84 -0.58
CA LYS A 120 -15.54 -11.23 -1.05
C LYS A 120 -16.10 -11.35 -2.47
N ASP A 121 -16.89 -10.37 -2.90
CA ASP A 121 -17.52 -10.32 -4.23
C ASP A 121 -16.71 -9.52 -5.26
N ARG A 122 -15.60 -8.89 -4.84
CA ARG A 122 -14.79 -8.03 -5.71
C ARG A 122 -13.38 -8.55 -5.91
N TYR A 123 -12.75 -9.16 -4.91
CA TYR A 123 -11.36 -9.65 -5.01
C TYR A 123 -11.14 -10.40 -6.32
N GLY A 124 -10.10 -10.02 -7.06
CA GLY A 124 -9.71 -10.73 -8.28
C GLY A 124 -10.57 -10.42 -9.51
N THR A 125 -11.67 -9.67 -9.37
CA THR A 125 -12.59 -9.32 -10.47
C THR A 125 -12.23 -7.98 -11.12
N ALA A 126 -12.90 -7.61 -12.21
CA ALA A 126 -12.76 -6.28 -12.82
C ALA A 126 -13.14 -5.11 -11.90
N ARG A 127 -13.84 -5.37 -10.78
CA ARG A 127 -14.21 -4.37 -9.77
C ARG A 127 -13.18 -4.22 -8.65
N ASP A 128 -12.15 -5.05 -8.64
CA ASP A 128 -11.04 -4.96 -7.70
C ASP A 128 -10.08 -3.83 -8.12
N PRO A 129 -9.85 -2.80 -7.30
CA PRO A 129 -8.87 -1.76 -7.64
C PRO A 129 -7.42 -2.26 -7.62
N GLU A 130 -7.11 -3.31 -6.86
CA GLU A 130 -5.74 -3.75 -6.58
C GLU A 130 -5.39 -5.10 -7.22
N TYR A 131 -6.25 -5.60 -8.11
CA TYR A 131 -5.97 -6.85 -8.81
C TYR A 131 -5.65 -6.66 -10.28
N HIS A 132 -4.54 -7.27 -10.71
CA HIS A 132 -4.20 -7.43 -12.11
C HIS A 132 -3.64 -8.83 -12.32
N PRO A 133 -4.13 -9.60 -13.32
CA PRO A 133 -3.78 -11.02 -13.51
C PRO A 133 -2.36 -11.20 -14.08
N LEU A 134 -1.34 -10.62 -13.43
CA LEU A 134 0.05 -10.55 -13.88
C LEU A 134 0.59 -11.94 -14.24
N ALA A 135 0.28 -12.98 -13.48
CA ALA A 135 0.78 -14.33 -13.76
C ALA A 135 0.28 -14.91 -15.08
N ARG A 136 -0.82 -14.37 -15.65
CA ARG A 136 -1.36 -14.74 -16.96
C ARG A 136 -0.94 -13.79 -18.08
N ARG A 137 -0.05 -12.84 -17.80
CA ARG A 137 0.47 -11.88 -18.77
C ARG A 137 1.87 -12.25 -19.24
N PRO A 138 2.28 -11.82 -20.44
CA PRO A 138 3.67 -11.97 -20.87
C PRO A 138 4.62 -11.18 -19.96
N PRO A 139 5.85 -11.68 -19.70
CA PRO A 139 6.81 -11.05 -18.77
C PRO A 139 7.15 -9.57 -19.02
N HIS A 140 6.97 -9.04 -20.23
CA HIS A 140 7.19 -7.62 -20.49
C HIS A 140 6.12 -6.73 -19.86
N GLU A 141 4.90 -7.24 -19.60
CA GLU A 141 3.88 -6.50 -18.85
C GLU A 141 4.29 -6.29 -17.40
N LEU A 142 5.05 -7.20 -16.78
CA LEU A 142 5.65 -6.97 -15.47
C LEU A 142 6.67 -5.81 -15.51
N ALA A 143 7.49 -5.72 -16.56
CA ALA A 143 8.42 -4.60 -16.72
C ALA A 143 7.67 -3.27 -16.89
N ALA A 144 6.57 -3.25 -17.65
CA ALA A 144 5.72 -2.07 -17.78
C ALA A 144 5.04 -1.70 -16.45
N PHE A 145 4.50 -2.69 -15.73
CA PHE A 145 3.89 -2.54 -14.40
C PHE A 145 4.86 -1.94 -13.39
N LEU A 146 6.13 -2.38 -13.38
CA LEU A 146 7.16 -1.81 -12.50
C LEU A 146 7.59 -0.42 -12.98
N GLY A 147 7.83 -0.26 -14.28
CA GLY A 147 8.36 0.97 -14.87
C GLY A 147 7.41 2.17 -14.73
N VAL A 148 6.10 1.96 -14.87
CA VAL A 148 5.12 3.05 -14.74
C VAL A 148 5.12 3.69 -13.35
N ALA A 149 5.52 2.95 -12.31
CA ALA A 149 5.62 3.49 -10.95
C ALA A 149 6.66 4.61 -10.83
N LEU A 150 7.69 4.64 -11.67
CA LEU A 150 8.67 5.74 -11.72
C LEU A 150 8.04 7.07 -12.12
N LEU A 151 6.88 7.05 -12.79
CA LEU A 151 6.14 8.23 -13.24
C LEU A 151 5.14 8.76 -12.19
N ALA A 152 5.00 8.09 -11.04
CA ALA A 152 4.15 8.53 -9.94
C ALA A 152 4.34 10.00 -9.53
N PRO A 153 5.56 10.56 -9.37
CA PRO A 153 5.74 11.98 -9.03
C PRO A 153 5.12 12.92 -10.07
N VAL A 154 5.18 12.57 -11.36
CA VAL A 154 4.51 13.34 -12.43
C VAL A 154 2.99 13.21 -12.28
N GLY A 155 2.49 11.99 -12.08
CA GLY A 155 1.05 11.71 -11.93
C GLY A 155 0.40 12.48 -10.78
N VAL A 156 1.04 12.52 -9.60
CA VAL A 156 0.50 13.24 -8.44
C VAL A 156 0.56 14.76 -8.61
N VAL A 157 1.60 15.30 -9.26
CA VAL A 157 1.66 16.74 -9.60
C VAL A 157 0.56 17.10 -10.59
N LEU A 158 0.36 16.31 -11.66
CA LEU A 158 -0.75 16.51 -12.59
C LEU A 158 -2.09 16.46 -11.86
N ARG A 159 -2.29 15.49 -10.95
CA ARG A 159 -3.52 15.34 -10.17
C ARG A 159 -3.83 16.54 -9.28
N PHE A 160 -2.86 17.05 -8.53
CA PHE A 160 -3.11 18.04 -7.49
C PHE A 160 -2.80 19.48 -7.92
N ALA A 161 -1.76 19.72 -8.72
CA ALA A 161 -1.44 21.07 -9.18
C ALA A 161 -2.35 21.52 -10.33
N ILE A 162 -2.82 20.59 -11.18
CA ILE A 162 -3.56 20.91 -12.41
C ILE A 162 -5.00 20.41 -12.33
N LEU A 163 -5.22 19.10 -12.17
CA LEU A 163 -6.57 18.53 -12.27
C LEU A 163 -7.46 18.96 -11.10
N ALA A 164 -6.97 18.98 -9.87
CA ALA A 164 -7.73 19.38 -8.69
C ALA A 164 -8.39 20.77 -8.84
N PRO A 165 -7.63 21.87 -9.08
CA PRO A 165 -8.22 23.21 -9.24
C PRO A 165 -9.24 23.28 -10.36
N LEU A 166 -8.89 22.76 -11.55
CA LEU A 166 -9.78 22.78 -12.71
C LEU A 166 -11.07 22.00 -12.45
N SER A 167 -10.99 20.90 -11.68
CA SER A 167 -12.13 20.07 -11.34
C SER A 167 -13.16 20.79 -10.47
N PHE A 168 -12.76 21.79 -9.67
CA PHE A 168 -13.70 22.60 -8.89
C PHE A 168 -14.54 23.52 -9.78
N LEU A 169 -14.06 23.85 -10.99
CA LEU A 169 -14.73 24.73 -11.94
C LEU A 169 -15.52 23.97 -13.01
N ILE A 170 -15.11 22.74 -13.34
CA ILE A 170 -15.63 21.98 -14.49
C ILE A 170 -16.27 20.67 -13.97
N PRO A 171 -17.62 20.59 -13.85
CA PRO A 171 -18.29 19.42 -13.26
C PRO A 171 -18.00 18.08 -13.94
N PRO A 172 -17.92 17.97 -15.29
CA PRO A 172 -17.49 16.74 -15.94
C PRO A 172 -16.07 16.31 -15.53
N LEU A 173 -15.15 17.28 -15.38
CA LEU A 173 -13.79 17.01 -14.92
C LEU A 173 -13.78 16.58 -13.45
N ARG A 174 -14.64 17.16 -12.58
CA ARG A 174 -14.81 16.68 -11.19
C ARG A 174 -15.14 15.20 -11.12
N ARG A 175 -16.11 14.77 -11.93
CA ARG A 175 -16.49 13.36 -11.99
C ARG A 175 -15.32 12.49 -12.43
N PHE A 176 -14.61 12.89 -13.49
CA PHE A 176 -13.42 12.17 -13.96
C PHE A 176 -12.33 12.09 -12.88
N VAL A 177 -12.01 13.21 -12.23
CA VAL A 177 -10.96 13.29 -11.22
C VAL A 177 -11.25 12.41 -10.01
N VAL A 178 -12.49 12.45 -9.51
CA VAL A 178 -12.93 11.57 -8.42
C VAL A 178 -12.90 10.11 -8.85
N ALA A 179 -13.44 9.79 -10.03
CA ALA A 179 -13.58 8.43 -10.52
C ALA A 179 -12.24 7.74 -10.84
N LYS A 180 -11.33 8.45 -11.52
CA LYS A 180 -10.17 7.85 -12.20
C LYS A 180 -8.82 8.25 -11.65
N THR A 181 -8.72 9.38 -10.94
CA THR A 181 -7.44 9.90 -10.46
C THR A 181 -7.42 10.14 -8.95
N SER A 182 -8.40 9.59 -8.22
CA SER A 182 -8.48 9.66 -6.76
C SER A 182 -8.39 8.29 -6.08
N GLY A 183 -7.66 7.37 -6.72
CA GLY A 183 -7.35 6.05 -6.19
C GLY A 183 -5.93 5.65 -6.57
N MET A 184 -5.13 5.17 -5.61
CA MET A 184 -3.92 4.41 -5.91
C MET A 184 -4.34 2.98 -6.23
N VAL A 185 -4.48 2.71 -7.52
CA VAL A 185 -5.03 1.45 -8.04
C VAL A 185 -4.04 0.79 -8.98
N ILE A 186 -4.15 -0.51 -9.09
CA ILE A 186 -3.42 -1.34 -10.04
C ILE A 186 -4.30 -1.61 -11.28
N ASN A 187 -5.58 -1.90 -11.05
CA ASN A 187 -6.55 -2.11 -12.10
C ASN A 187 -6.95 -0.76 -12.72
N THR A 188 -6.48 -0.49 -13.94
CA THR A 188 -6.79 0.76 -14.67
C THR A 188 -8.25 0.84 -15.14
N ALA A 189 -8.97 -0.28 -15.21
CA ALA A 189 -10.40 -0.29 -15.52
C ALA A 189 -11.24 0.19 -14.33
N PHE A 190 -10.72 0.07 -13.10
CA PHE A 190 -11.41 0.49 -11.89
C PHE A 190 -11.85 1.95 -11.96
N SER A 191 -13.00 2.23 -11.37
CA SER A 191 -13.56 3.57 -11.24
C SER A 191 -14.19 3.68 -9.87
N ARG A 192 -13.89 4.77 -9.15
CA ARG A 192 -14.60 5.06 -7.91
C ARG A 192 -16.05 5.38 -8.18
N GLU A 193 -16.91 4.88 -7.30
CA GLU A 193 -18.36 5.11 -7.32
C GLU A 193 -18.82 5.95 -6.11
N ASP A 194 -17.95 6.15 -5.12
CA ASP A 194 -18.26 6.81 -3.86
C ASP A 194 -18.15 8.35 -3.91
N PHE A 195 -18.83 8.97 -4.89
CA PHE A 195 -18.82 10.42 -5.12
C PHE A 195 -19.33 11.25 -3.91
N GLU A 196 -20.15 10.67 -3.03
CA GLU A 196 -20.56 11.32 -1.78
C GLU A 196 -19.38 11.54 -0.83
N ARG A 197 -18.46 10.57 -0.74
CA ARG A 197 -17.24 10.68 0.07
C ARG A 197 -16.39 11.85 -0.39
N ALA A 198 -16.30 12.07 -1.70
CA ALA A 198 -15.54 13.15 -2.31
C ALA A 198 -16.11 14.56 -2.04
N ARG A 199 -17.32 14.65 -1.46
CA ARG A 199 -17.93 15.91 -1.00
C ARG A 199 -17.79 16.14 0.50
N SER A 200 -17.26 15.16 1.24
CA SER A 200 -17.04 15.31 2.68
C SER A 200 -15.92 16.31 2.99
N ALA A 201 -16.04 17.04 4.10
CA ALA A 201 -15.04 18.01 4.52
C ALA A 201 -13.62 17.40 4.67
N PRO A 202 -13.42 16.19 5.24
CA PRO A 202 -12.09 15.59 5.33
C PRO A 202 -11.45 15.28 3.98
N TRP A 203 -12.25 14.90 2.98
CA TRP A 203 -11.75 14.68 1.61
C TRP A 203 -11.32 16.00 0.98
N LEU A 204 -12.21 17.00 1.02
CA LEU A 204 -11.97 18.31 0.43
C LEU A 204 -10.76 18.99 1.09
N ALA A 205 -10.59 18.87 2.41
CA ALA A 205 -9.45 19.42 3.12
C ALA A 205 -8.11 18.83 2.62
N GLN A 206 -8.04 17.51 2.42
CA GLN A 206 -6.84 16.87 1.89
C GLN A 206 -6.57 17.26 0.43
N GLU A 207 -7.62 17.32 -0.40
CA GLU A 207 -7.49 17.68 -1.82
C GLU A 207 -7.07 19.14 -2.01
N VAL A 208 -7.71 20.07 -1.28
CA VAL A 208 -7.34 21.49 -1.28
C VAL A 208 -5.95 21.67 -0.67
N GLY A 209 -5.63 20.96 0.42
CA GLY A 209 -4.30 20.98 1.04
C GLY A 209 -3.20 20.58 0.06
N ALA A 210 -3.38 19.47 -0.68
CA ALA A 210 -2.43 19.01 -1.69
C ALA A 210 -2.34 19.96 -2.91
N TRP A 211 -3.46 20.56 -3.31
CA TRP A 211 -3.47 21.59 -4.36
C TRP A 211 -2.70 22.84 -3.95
N VAL A 212 -3.00 23.42 -2.78
CA VAL A 212 -2.32 24.60 -2.24
C VAL A 212 -0.83 24.29 -2.05
N TRP A 213 -0.49 23.15 -1.44
CA TRP A 213 0.89 22.74 -1.23
C TRP A 213 1.68 22.65 -2.55
N SER A 214 1.08 22.07 -3.60
CA SER A 214 1.69 21.98 -4.92
C SER A 214 2.09 23.37 -5.45
N TRP A 215 1.19 24.34 -5.38
CA TRP A 215 1.47 25.71 -5.84
C TRP A 215 2.39 26.49 -4.90
N THR A 216 2.39 26.20 -3.60
CA THR A 216 3.39 26.73 -2.66
C THR A 216 4.79 26.28 -3.07
N VAL A 217 5.00 24.99 -3.32
CA VAL A 217 6.31 24.46 -3.74
C VAL A 217 6.74 25.04 -5.09
N VAL A 218 5.83 25.11 -6.06
CA VAL A 218 6.09 25.73 -7.37
C VAL A 218 6.46 27.21 -7.22
N GLY A 219 5.70 27.97 -6.44
CA GLY A 219 5.96 29.39 -6.17
C GLY A 219 7.32 29.61 -5.50
N LEU A 220 7.68 28.79 -4.51
CA LEU A 220 8.98 28.86 -3.85
C LEU A 220 10.14 28.52 -4.79
N ALA A 221 9.94 27.60 -5.74
CA ALA A 221 10.95 27.29 -6.75
C ALA A 221 11.13 28.42 -7.77
N LEU A 222 10.02 29.01 -8.23
CA LEU A 222 10.04 30.17 -9.12
C LEU A 222 10.68 31.40 -8.47
N ALA A 223 10.44 31.60 -7.17
CA ALA A 223 11.07 32.66 -6.38
C ALA A 223 12.55 32.41 -6.04
N GLY A 224 13.11 31.26 -6.42
CA GLY A 224 14.50 30.89 -6.13
C GLY A 224 14.78 30.47 -4.69
N VAL A 225 13.74 30.30 -3.85
CA VAL A 225 13.86 29.85 -2.46
C VAL A 225 14.18 28.35 -2.40
N ILE A 226 13.51 27.55 -3.24
CA ILE A 226 13.81 26.12 -3.40
C ILE A 226 14.53 25.91 -4.73
N PRO A 227 15.77 25.39 -4.74
CA PRO A 227 16.46 25.09 -5.99
C PRO A 227 15.71 24.01 -6.79
N TRP A 228 15.56 24.20 -8.10
CA TRP A 228 15.00 23.17 -9.00
C TRP A 228 15.70 21.82 -8.88
N ARG A 229 17.01 21.82 -8.60
CA ARG A 229 17.79 20.61 -8.31
C ARG A 229 17.24 19.83 -7.11
N ALA A 230 16.82 20.52 -6.05
CA ALA A 230 16.25 19.87 -4.87
C ALA A 230 14.91 19.18 -5.22
N LEU A 231 14.07 19.82 -6.04
CA LEU A 231 12.83 19.21 -6.52
C LEU A 231 13.08 18.00 -7.43
N ALA A 232 14.09 18.07 -8.30
CA ALA A 232 14.49 16.94 -9.13
C ALA A 232 14.95 15.74 -8.28
N ILE A 233 15.76 15.98 -7.24
CA ILE A 233 16.21 14.95 -6.30
C ILE A 233 15.01 14.35 -5.56
N ALA A 234 14.09 15.18 -5.04
CA ALA A 234 12.87 14.72 -4.39
C ALA A 234 12.00 13.87 -5.33
N GLY A 235 11.86 14.29 -6.60
CA GLY A 235 11.14 13.53 -7.62
C GLY A 235 11.77 12.17 -7.93
N VAL A 236 13.10 12.08 -8.01
CA VAL A 236 13.81 10.80 -8.19
C VAL A 236 13.63 9.89 -6.97
N ILE A 237 13.78 10.42 -5.76
CA ILE A 237 13.55 9.66 -4.52
C ILE A 237 12.12 9.11 -4.48
N PHE A 238 11.12 9.94 -4.82
CA PHE A 238 9.73 9.52 -4.90
C PHE A 238 9.57 8.39 -5.92
N GLY A 239 10.04 8.59 -7.16
CA GLY A 239 9.92 7.59 -8.22
C GLY A 239 10.56 6.24 -7.85
N LEU A 240 11.74 6.26 -7.24
CA LEU A 240 12.40 5.03 -6.78
C LEU A 240 11.67 4.37 -5.61
N MET A 241 11.10 5.17 -4.70
CA MET A 241 10.24 4.68 -3.62
C MET A 241 8.98 4.01 -4.16
N THR A 242 8.29 4.60 -5.13
CA THR A 242 7.11 3.99 -5.74
C THR A 242 7.47 2.76 -6.56
N PHE A 243 8.62 2.74 -7.23
CA PHE A 243 9.14 1.54 -7.88
C PHE A 243 9.36 0.41 -6.86
N LEU A 244 9.95 0.70 -5.70
CA LEU A 244 10.12 -0.28 -4.61
C LEU A 244 8.78 -0.80 -4.10
N ASN A 245 7.79 0.09 -3.89
CA ASN A 245 6.43 -0.31 -3.54
C ASN A 245 5.82 -1.21 -4.61
N GLN A 246 5.97 -0.86 -5.90
CA GLN A 246 5.45 -1.62 -7.01
C GLN A 246 6.08 -3.01 -7.11
N LEU A 247 7.38 -3.10 -6.83
CA LEU A 247 8.11 -4.37 -6.76
C LEU A 247 7.60 -5.25 -5.62
N ARG A 248 7.35 -4.68 -4.43
CA ARG A 248 6.68 -5.37 -3.32
C ARG A 248 5.29 -5.85 -3.74
N THR A 249 4.51 -4.97 -4.36
CA THR A 249 3.16 -5.30 -4.83
C THR A 249 3.19 -6.45 -5.83
N ALA A 250 4.12 -6.48 -6.77
CA ALA A 250 4.26 -7.57 -7.73
C ALA A 250 4.36 -8.95 -7.05
N VAL A 251 4.95 -9.03 -5.86
CA VAL A 251 5.09 -10.28 -5.10
C VAL A 251 4.11 -10.41 -3.92
N ALA A 252 3.17 -9.49 -3.76
CA ALA A 252 2.17 -9.54 -2.69
C ALA A 252 1.07 -10.58 -2.96
N HIS A 253 0.88 -10.93 -4.24
CA HIS A 253 -0.07 -11.94 -4.70
C HIS A 253 0.57 -12.87 -5.73
N TYR A 254 -0.05 -14.02 -5.96
CA TYR A 254 0.32 -14.94 -7.04
C TYR A 254 -0.34 -14.58 -8.37
N TRP A 255 -1.40 -13.76 -8.37
CA TRP A 255 -2.02 -13.17 -9.55
C TRP A 255 -2.61 -14.19 -10.55
N GLU A 256 -2.99 -15.38 -10.06
CA GLU A 256 -3.38 -16.51 -10.92
C GLU A 256 -4.85 -16.46 -11.37
N ASN A 257 -5.72 -15.71 -10.70
CA ASN A 257 -7.12 -15.52 -11.10
C ASN A 257 -7.26 -14.65 -12.36
N ASP A 258 -8.28 -14.89 -13.18
CA ASP A 258 -8.54 -14.22 -14.47
C ASP A 258 -9.77 -13.30 -14.50
N GLY A 259 -10.31 -12.96 -13.33
CA GLY A 259 -11.49 -12.10 -13.24
C GLY A 259 -12.70 -12.75 -12.59
N ALA A 260 -12.64 -14.07 -12.36
CA ALA A 260 -13.69 -14.80 -11.65
C ALA A 260 -13.75 -14.43 -10.16
N GLN A 261 -14.93 -14.54 -9.55
CA GLN A 261 -15.06 -14.41 -8.11
C GLN A 261 -14.43 -15.62 -7.42
N MET A 262 -13.59 -15.37 -6.42
CA MET A 262 -12.88 -16.42 -5.67
C MET A 262 -13.52 -16.68 -4.30
N PRO A 263 -13.61 -17.93 -3.82
CA PRO A 263 -13.83 -18.26 -2.42
C PRO A 263 -12.79 -17.59 -1.50
N VAL A 264 -13.18 -17.28 -0.26
CA VAL A 264 -12.30 -16.59 0.72
C VAL A 264 -10.97 -17.31 0.95
N LEU A 265 -10.98 -18.64 0.97
CA LEU A 265 -9.75 -19.42 1.12
C LEU A 265 -8.82 -19.21 -0.08
N ASP A 266 -9.38 -19.16 -1.29
CA ASP A 266 -8.58 -18.99 -2.51
C ASP A 266 -8.02 -17.56 -2.61
N GLN A 267 -8.77 -16.54 -2.15
CA GLN A 267 -8.26 -15.16 -2.02
C GLN A 267 -7.04 -15.12 -1.08
N PHE A 268 -7.12 -15.83 0.04
CA PHE A 268 -5.99 -15.97 0.96
C PHE A 268 -4.83 -16.72 0.30
N LEU A 269 -5.08 -17.85 -0.36
CA LEU A 269 -4.05 -18.66 -1.01
C LEU A 269 -3.39 -17.97 -2.20
N ASP A 270 -4.05 -16.99 -2.82
CA ASP A 270 -3.50 -16.11 -3.84
C ASP A 270 -2.67 -14.95 -3.26
N SER A 271 -2.61 -14.79 -1.93
CA SER A 271 -1.81 -13.77 -1.27
C SER A 271 -0.48 -14.33 -0.75
N VAL A 272 0.48 -13.46 -0.42
CA VAL A 272 1.83 -13.85 0.02
C VAL A 272 2.17 -13.30 1.41
N ASN A 273 2.83 -14.13 2.24
CA ASN A 273 3.58 -13.69 3.41
C ASN A 273 5.08 -13.90 3.17
N VAL A 274 5.92 -13.03 3.71
CA VAL A 274 7.39 -13.18 3.77
C VAL A 274 7.85 -12.98 5.22
N PRO A 275 7.58 -13.97 6.10
CA PRO A 275 7.86 -13.85 7.52
C PRO A 275 9.37 -13.99 7.84
N PRO A 276 9.79 -13.74 9.10
CA PRO A 276 11.09 -14.18 9.59
C PRO A 276 11.34 -15.67 9.29
N PRO A 277 12.61 -16.10 9.11
CA PRO A 277 13.85 -15.43 9.52
C PRO A 277 14.37 -14.35 8.56
N ALA A 278 13.70 -14.10 7.43
CA ALA A 278 14.11 -13.04 6.51
C ALA A 278 14.07 -11.65 7.17
N LEU A 279 15.17 -10.90 7.06
CA LEU A 279 15.31 -9.56 7.67
C LEU A 279 15.09 -8.42 6.67
N LEU A 280 15.36 -8.65 5.39
CA LEU A 280 15.15 -7.63 4.34
C LEU A 280 13.67 -7.20 4.17
N PRO A 281 12.65 -8.06 4.35
CA PRO A 281 11.24 -7.64 4.27
C PRO A 281 10.85 -6.53 5.24
N PHE A 282 11.61 -6.29 6.31
CA PHE A 282 11.38 -5.15 7.19
C PHE A 282 11.62 -3.80 6.47
N LEU A 283 12.42 -3.79 5.41
CA LEU A 283 12.73 -2.62 4.58
C LEU A 283 11.82 -2.53 3.36
N TRP A 284 11.65 -3.63 2.61
CA TRP A 284 10.93 -3.61 1.33
C TRP A 284 9.43 -3.98 1.45
N ALA A 285 8.98 -4.46 2.61
CA ALA A 285 7.56 -4.65 2.94
C ALA A 285 7.27 -4.18 4.39
N PRO A 286 7.46 -2.87 4.68
CA PRO A 286 7.34 -2.29 6.01
C PRO A 286 5.87 -2.23 6.46
N VAL A 287 5.60 -1.76 7.69
CA VAL A 287 4.24 -1.52 8.22
C VAL A 287 3.29 -2.71 8.01
N GLY A 288 3.78 -3.92 8.33
CA GLY A 288 2.98 -5.14 8.28
C GLY A 288 2.83 -5.78 6.89
N LEU A 289 3.27 -5.10 5.82
CA LEU A 289 3.10 -5.56 4.43
C LEU A 289 3.80 -6.90 4.14
N ARG A 290 4.82 -7.27 4.93
CA ARG A 290 5.42 -8.63 4.85
C ARG A 290 4.47 -9.75 5.26
N TYR A 291 3.34 -9.43 5.88
CA TYR A 291 2.30 -10.38 6.28
C TYR A 291 1.01 -10.14 5.47
N HIS A 292 1.12 -9.89 4.16
CA HIS A 292 -0.01 -9.47 3.32
C HIS A 292 -1.14 -10.51 3.27
N ALA A 293 -0.83 -11.81 3.20
CA ALA A 293 -1.86 -12.84 3.27
C ALA A 293 -2.54 -12.90 4.65
N LEU A 294 -1.79 -12.74 5.74
CA LEU A 294 -2.39 -12.66 7.08
C LEU A 294 -3.26 -11.40 7.22
N HIS A 295 -2.86 -10.29 6.59
CA HIS A 295 -3.66 -9.08 6.52
C HIS A 295 -4.99 -9.32 5.79
N HIS A 296 -4.99 -10.00 4.64
CA HIS A 296 -6.24 -10.45 3.98
C HIS A 296 -7.13 -11.30 4.87
N LEU A 297 -6.52 -12.13 5.73
CA LEU A 297 -7.26 -12.97 6.66
C LEU A 297 -7.84 -12.18 7.85
N MET A 298 -7.12 -11.18 8.35
CA MET A 298 -7.45 -10.37 9.52
C MET A 298 -7.15 -8.88 9.28
N PRO A 299 -7.91 -8.19 8.41
CA PRO A 299 -7.54 -6.85 7.92
C PRO A 299 -7.60 -5.76 8.99
N ARG A 300 -8.27 -6.03 10.11
CA ARG A 300 -8.34 -5.12 11.27
C ARG A 300 -7.22 -5.32 12.27
N LEU A 301 -6.32 -6.27 12.04
CA LEU A 301 -5.20 -6.49 12.92
C LEU A 301 -4.16 -5.39 12.69
N PRO A 302 -3.80 -4.61 13.71
CA PRO A 302 -2.84 -3.51 13.53
C PRO A 302 -1.47 -4.06 13.13
N TYR A 303 -0.77 -3.34 12.25
CA TYR A 303 0.46 -3.85 11.63
C TYR A 303 1.52 -4.38 12.62
N HIS A 304 1.64 -3.74 13.79
CA HIS A 304 2.64 -4.10 14.81
C HIS A 304 2.33 -5.43 15.51
N ASN A 305 1.08 -5.92 15.43
CA ASN A 305 0.66 -7.19 15.99
C ASN A 305 0.66 -8.35 14.98
N LEU A 306 0.77 -8.09 13.67
CA LEU A 306 0.79 -9.13 12.63
C LEU A 306 1.88 -10.17 12.87
N GLY A 307 3.06 -9.75 13.32
CA GLY A 307 4.15 -10.69 13.62
C GLY A 307 3.86 -11.61 14.80
N GLN A 308 3.16 -11.11 15.83
CA GLN A 308 2.75 -11.94 16.97
C GLN A 308 1.62 -12.89 16.56
N ALA A 309 0.63 -12.40 15.82
CA ALA A 309 -0.46 -13.22 15.31
C ALA A 309 0.06 -14.35 14.40
N HIS A 310 0.99 -14.03 13.49
CA HIS A 310 1.64 -15.04 12.64
C HIS A 310 2.29 -16.16 13.46
N ARG A 311 3.09 -15.82 14.50
CA ARG A 311 3.70 -16.83 15.38
C ARG A 311 2.67 -17.72 16.06
N ARG A 312 1.61 -17.12 16.64
CA ARG A 312 0.54 -17.90 17.29
C ARG A 312 -0.17 -18.83 16.31
N LEU A 313 -0.39 -18.40 15.06
CA LEU A 313 -1.01 -19.22 14.01
C LEU A 313 -0.10 -20.38 13.60
N VAL A 314 1.19 -20.12 13.38
CA VAL A 314 2.18 -21.14 13.06
C VAL A 314 2.31 -22.17 14.20
N GLU A 315 2.26 -21.74 15.45
CA GLU A 315 2.34 -22.62 16.63
C GLU A 315 1.08 -23.46 16.83
N ALA A 316 -0.09 -22.89 16.62
CA ALA A 316 -1.37 -23.55 16.88
C ALA A 316 -1.86 -24.45 15.73
N LEU A 317 -1.48 -24.15 14.48
CA LEU A 317 -1.97 -24.86 13.30
C LEU A 317 -1.00 -25.98 12.88
N PRO A 318 -1.51 -27.11 12.35
CA PRO A 318 -0.69 -28.21 11.84
C PRO A 318 0.35 -27.77 10.78
N ALA A 319 1.42 -28.54 10.64
CA ALA A 319 2.50 -28.24 9.71
C ALA A 319 2.09 -28.28 8.22
N ASP A 320 1.07 -29.07 7.89
CA ASP A 320 0.47 -29.21 6.56
C ASP A 320 -0.73 -28.27 6.32
N HIS A 321 -1.05 -27.41 7.29
CA HIS A 321 -2.20 -26.52 7.21
C HIS A 321 -2.05 -25.46 6.10
N ALA A 322 -3.16 -25.13 5.42
CA ALA A 322 -3.22 -24.18 4.31
C ALA A 322 -2.59 -22.80 4.61
N TYR A 323 -2.58 -22.39 5.88
CA TYR A 323 -1.96 -21.15 6.34
C TYR A 323 -0.47 -21.00 5.92
N ARG A 324 0.27 -22.12 5.82
CA ARG A 324 1.70 -22.09 5.48
C ARG A 324 1.98 -22.04 3.97
N GLN A 325 0.95 -22.24 3.13
CA GLN A 325 1.12 -22.30 1.66
C GLN A 325 1.35 -20.91 1.02
N VAL A 326 1.04 -19.85 1.75
CA VAL A 326 1.22 -18.45 1.32
C VAL A 326 2.61 -17.90 1.62
N GLU A 327 3.47 -18.66 2.31
CA GLU A 327 4.79 -18.20 2.72
C GLU A 327 5.81 -18.24 1.57
N GLN A 328 6.58 -17.18 1.44
CA GLN A 328 7.76 -17.08 0.59
C GLN A 328 8.99 -16.74 1.46
N PRO A 329 10.18 -17.24 1.11
CA PRO A 329 11.39 -16.99 1.90
C PRO A 329 11.97 -15.57 1.69
N GLU A 330 11.79 -14.98 0.50
CA GLU A 330 12.23 -13.61 0.20
C GLU A 330 11.59 -13.09 -1.10
N LEU A 331 11.82 -11.82 -1.41
CA LEU A 331 11.49 -11.13 -2.65
C LEU A 331 11.94 -11.87 -3.91
N ILE A 332 13.22 -12.27 -3.99
CA ILE A 332 13.77 -12.89 -5.21
C ILE A 332 13.08 -14.23 -5.53
N PRO A 333 12.92 -15.17 -4.58
CA PRO A 333 12.15 -16.39 -4.80
C PRO A 333 10.70 -16.13 -5.20
N ALA A 334 10.01 -15.19 -4.54
CA ALA A 334 8.64 -14.83 -4.89
C ALA A 334 8.53 -14.28 -6.32
N LEU A 335 9.46 -13.41 -6.71
CA LEU A 335 9.54 -12.85 -8.06
C LEU A 335 9.86 -13.93 -9.12
N ARG A 336 10.79 -14.84 -8.82
CA ARG A 336 11.10 -15.97 -9.71
C ARG A 336 9.88 -16.87 -9.91
N ARG A 337 9.10 -17.11 -8.85
CA ARG A 337 7.84 -17.86 -8.94
C ARG A 337 6.85 -17.17 -9.87
N LEU A 338 6.61 -15.87 -9.70
CA LEU A 338 5.74 -15.09 -10.58
C LEU A 338 6.20 -15.17 -12.04
N VAL A 339 7.47 -14.86 -12.31
CA VAL A 339 8.02 -14.91 -13.69
C VAL A 339 7.96 -16.32 -14.28
N GLY A 340 8.15 -17.35 -13.46
CA GLY A 340 7.95 -18.74 -13.85
C GLY A 340 6.53 -19.01 -14.32
N ARG A 341 5.52 -18.58 -13.56
CA ARG A 341 4.10 -18.70 -13.95
C ARG A 341 3.78 -17.94 -15.25
N MET A 342 4.25 -16.70 -15.38
CA MET A 342 4.08 -15.88 -16.59
C MET A 342 4.63 -16.53 -17.87
N ARG A 343 5.65 -17.39 -17.74
CA ARG A 343 6.23 -18.13 -18.87
C ARG A 343 5.46 -19.40 -19.22
N LEU A 344 4.79 -20.01 -18.24
CA LEU A 344 3.99 -21.22 -18.42
C LEU A 344 2.59 -20.94 -18.96
N SER A 345 2.04 -19.74 -18.70
CA SER A 345 0.74 -19.31 -19.23
C SER A 345 0.76 -18.88 -20.71
N ARG A 346 1.84 -19.20 -21.44
CA ARG A 346 1.99 -18.92 -22.88
C ARG A 346 1.51 -20.07 -23.74
#